data_AF-A0A1Y1XIB4-F1
#
_entry.id   AF-A0A1Y1XIB4-F1
#
_cell.length_a   1.000
_cell.length_b   1.000
_cell.length_c   1.000
_cell.angle_alpha   90.00
_cell.angle_beta   90.00
_cell.angle_gamma   90.00
#
_symmetry.space_group_name_H-M   'P 1'
#
loop_
_entity.id
_entity.type
_entity.pdbx_description
1 polymer ?
#
loop_
_entity_poly.entity_id
_entity_poly.type
_entity_poly.pdbx_seq_one_letter_code
_entity_poly.pdbx_strand_id
1 'polypeptide(L)'
;MKLNILLISTISAAILFAPLESLAADDKVVVGYYVPWGKVEPEQLSLDKVTHINYGFGVLTTKTGDPTTITIDRYYDGTRIRKLKQLASAKGVKTLMSLGGWTGSQTFSTIVRDAALRKKFINNALVFVRKNTKPEYDENPDGWDLDGIDIDWEYPGRSAAICNVVDKNDSANYLILLKELRAALDAEFPNEHKLLTAAVRVQPFDGVDGKPMADVSAYAQYFDYINVMAYDIMGSWSATTGPNAPFDYDTAKGGDAYSFRQAVNDWLGAKWPANKLVMGMAFYGRSLTATVDMNSSPGNMYAAKDSVTPKGDSYDANEPNSFCNEGTFY
;
A
#
# COMPACT_ATOMS: atom_id res chain seq x y z
N MET A 1 16.36 -62.19 -63.79
CA MET A 1 15.05 -61.51 -63.76
C MET A 1 15.14 -60.43 -62.69
N LYS A 2 15.21 -59.15 -63.08
CA LYS A 2 15.52 -58.03 -62.17
C LYS A 2 14.34 -57.79 -61.22
N LEU A 3 14.59 -57.88 -59.92
CA LEU A 3 13.62 -57.57 -58.86
C LEU A 3 14.02 -56.23 -58.22
N ASN A 4 13.20 -55.21 -58.42
CA ASN A 4 13.35 -53.90 -57.80
C ASN A 4 13.03 -54.02 -56.30
N ILE A 5 14.02 -53.80 -55.44
CA ILE A 5 13.84 -53.66 -54.00
C ILE A 5 13.64 -52.18 -53.71
N LEU A 6 12.42 -51.83 -53.29
CA LEU A 6 12.04 -50.50 -52.84
C LEU A 6 12.62 -50.29 -51.42
N LEU A 7 13.59 -49.37 -51.26
CA LEU A 7 14.01 -48.89 -49.94
C LEU A 7 12.90 -48.00 -49.36
N ILE A 8 12.28 -48.43 -48.27
CA ILE A 8 11.42 -47.58 -47.44
C ILE A 8 12.34 -46.94 -46.39
N SER A 9 12.62 -45.64 -46.54
CA SER A 9 13.32 -44.89 -45.48
C SER A 9 12.32 -44.52 -44.38
N THR A 10 12.42 -45.18 -43.23
CA THR A 10 11.75 -44.74 -42.02
C THR A 10 12.44 -43.50 -41.47
N ILE A 11 11.83 -42.33 -41.66
CA ILE A 11 12.21 -41.10 -40.97
C ILE A 11 11.65 -41.20 -39.54
N SER A 12 12.50 -41.55 -38.57
CA SER A 12 12.18 -41.36 -37.15
C SER A 12 12.29 -39.87 -36.83
N ALA A 13 11.15 -39.19 -36.73
CA ALA A 13 11.08 -37.86 -36.16
C ALA A 13 11.35 -37.97 -34.64
N ALA A 14 12.57 -37.63 -34.23
CA ALA A 14 12.87 -37.41 -32.82
C ALA A 14 12.15 -36.14 -32.38
N ILE A 15 11.03 -36.30 -31.67
CA ILE A 15 10.37 -35.20 -30.96
C ILE A 15 11.28 -34.86 -29.78
N LEU A 16 12.12 -33.85 -29.97
CA LEU A 16 12.77 -33.15 -28.87
C LEU A 16 11.67 -32.47 -28.05
N PHE A 17 11.27 -33.12 -26.95
CA PHE A 17 10.59 -32.43 -25.86
C PHE A 17 11.61 -31.45 -25.26
N ALA A 18 11.59 -30.20 -25.74
CA ALA A 18 12.09 -29.11 -24.93
C ALA A 18 11.31 -29.15 -23.61
N PRO A 19 11.98 -29.10 -22.44
CA PRO A 19 11.26 -28.94 -21.19
C PRO A 19 10.45 -27.66 -21.32
N LEU A 20 9.15 -27.71 -21.01
CA LEU A 20 8.39 -26.51 -20.74
C LEU A 20 9.12 -25.80 -19.59
N GLU A 21 9.94 -24.81 -19.92
CA GLU A 21 10.37 -23.85 -18.92
C GLU A 21 9.08 -23.26 -18.33
N SER A 22 8.95 -23.41 -17.02
CA SER A 22 7.94 -22.76 -16.20
C SER A 22 8.00 -21.25 -16.50
N LEU A 23 7.14 -20.78 -17.40
CA LEU A 23 6.97 -19.37 -17.67
C LEU A 23 6.29 -18.71 -16.46
N ALA A 24 7.13 -18.12 -15.59
CA ALA A 24 6.84 -16.98 -14.72
C ALA A 24 5.63 -17.09 -13.76
N ALA A 25 5.67 -18.06 -12.84
CA ALA A 25 4.84 -18.02 -11.63
C ALA A 25 5.56 -17.37 -10.42
N ASP A 26 6.88 -17.21 -10.44
CA ASP A 26 7.69 -16.85 -9.26
C ASP A 26 7.85 -15.34 -8.94
N ASP A 27 7.38 -14.42 -9.81
CA ASP A 27 7.66 -12.97 -9.65
C ASP A 27 6.46 -12.12 -9.20
N LYS A 28 5.31 -12.71 -8.90
CA LYS A 28 4.12 -11.94 -8.50
C LYS A 28 4.13 -11.63 -7.02
N VAL A 29 4.05 -10.35 -6.68
CA VAL A 29 3.90 -9.92 -5.28
C VAL A 29 2.44 -10.01 -4.83
N VAL A 30 2.24 -10.65 -3.69
CA VAL A 30 1.01 -10.63 -2.89
C VAL A 30 1.35 -10.00 -1.55
N VAL A 31 0.77 -8.83 -1.28
CA VAL A 31 1.07 -7.99 -0.11
C VAL A 31 -0.12 -8.05 0.86
N GLY A 32 0.14 -8.43 2.12
CA GLY A 32 -0.85 -8.33 3.20
C GLY A 32 -0.52 -7.17 4.15
N TYR A 33 -1.52 -6.42 4.59
CA TYR A 33 -1.33 -5.47 5.70
C TYR A 33 -1.58 -6.17 7.03
N TYR A 34 -0.66 -6.03 7.97
CA TYR A 34 -0.81 -6.50 9.35
C TYR A 34 -0.86 -5.30 10.28
N VAL A 35 -1.94 -5.22 11.07
CA VAL A 35 -2.14 -4.14 12.04
C VAL A 35 -2.20 -4.70 13.46
N PRO A 36 -1.45 -4.15 14.41
CA PRO A 36 -1.28 -4.74 15.72
C PRO A 36 -2.45 -4.53 16.69
N TRP A 37 -3.35 -3.61 16.39
CA TRP A 37 -4.62 -3.45 17.11
C TRP A 37 -5.69 -4.42 16.61
N GLY A 38 -5.39 -5.20 15.56
CA GLY A 38 -6.22 -6.34 15.16
C GLY A 38 -6.23 -7.44 16.22
N LYS A 39 -7.19 -8.36 16.11
CA LYS A 39 -7.36 -9.48 17.07
C LYS A 39 -6.67 -10.77 16.64
N VAL A 40 -5.74 -10.69 15.69
CA VAL A 40 -5.03 -11.84 15.11
C VAL A 40 -3.56 -11.71 15.50
N GLU A 41 -3.01 -12.73 16.14
CA GLU A 41 -1.60 -12.80 16.49
C GLU A 41 -0.75 -13.29 15.30
N PRO A 42 0.56 -12.97 15.25
CA PRO A 42 1.42 -13.35 14.13
C PRO A 42 1.44 -14.86 13.81
N GLU A 43 1.34 -15.72 14.82
CA GLU A 43 1.31 -17.17 14.69
C GLU A 43 0.08 -17.71 13.95
N GLN A 44 -0.99 -16.92 13.90
CA GLN A 44 -2.25 -17.30 13.26
C GLN A 44 -2.29 -16.93 11.77
N LEU A 45 -1.27 -16.23 11.27
CA LEU A 45 -1.22 -15.79 9.88
C LEU A 45 -0.89 -16.96 8.93
N SER A 46 -1.65 -17.07 7.84
CA SER A 46 -1.33 -17.96 6.71
C SER A 46 -0.21 -17.35 5.85
N LEU A 47 1.03 -17.39 6.36
CA LEU A 47 2.20 -16.79 5.71
C LEU A 47 2.55 -17.43 4.35
N ASP A 48 2.06 -18.62 4.06
CA ASP A 48 2.19 -19.30 2.76
C ASP A 48 1.34 -18.67 1.65
N LYS A 49 0.42 -17.75 1.98
CA LYS A 49 -0.48 -17.09 1.02
C LYS A 49 -0.01 -15.69 0.59
N VAL A 50 1.06 -15.20 1.20
CA VAL A 50 1.59 -13.86 0.94
C VAL A 50 3.08 -13.94 0.64
N THR A 51 3.58 -12.94 -0.07
CA THR A 51 5.02 -12.78 -0.36
C THR A 51 5.62 -11.64 0.47
N HIS A 52 4.78 -10.66 0.83
CA HIS A 52 5.17 -9.46 1.55
C HIS A 52 4.11 -9.12 2.60
N ILE A 53 4.56 -8.54 3.71
CA ILE A 53 3.71 -7.99 4.76
C ILE A 53 4.10 -6.54 5.02
N ASN A 54 3.14 -5.64 4.91
CA ASN A 54 3.28 -4.27 5.38
C ASN A 54 2.76 -4.21 6.82
N TYR A 55 3.66 -3.93 7.76
CA TYR A 55 3.35 -3.76 9.16
C TYR A 55 2.92 -2.32 9.42
N GLY A 56 1.63 -2.12 9.69
CA GLY A 56 1.03 -0.81 9.94
C GLY A 56 0.87 -0.55 11.45
N PHE A 57 1.15 0.64 12.00
CA PHE A 57 1.85 1.76 11.37
C PHE A 57 2.88 2.34 12.33
N GLY A 58 3.95 2.90 11.75
CA GLY A 58 4.69 4.00 12.36
C GLY A 58 4.03 5.32 11.98
N VAL A 59 3.45 6.02 12.94
CA VAL A 59 2.66 7.24 12.69
C VAL A 59 3.49 8.51 12.89
N LEU A 60 3.27 9.48 12.01
CA LEU A 60 3.85 10.82 12.04
C LEU A 60 2.76 11.80 12.48
N THR A 61 2.94 12.42 13.65
CA THR A 61 1.86 13.18 14.30
C THR A 61 2.37 14.54 14.77
N THR A 62 1.46 15.50 14.86
CA THR A 62 1.76 16.82 15.41
C THR A 62 1.94 16.81 16.93
N LYS A 63 1.52 15.74 17.61
CA LYS A 63 1.46 15.64 19.08
C LYS A 63 2.83 15.39 19.74
N THR A 64 3.83 14.95 18.98
CA THR A 64 5.18 14.66 19.49
C THR A 64 6.01 15.94 19.70
N GLY A 65 5.61 17.07 19.12
CA GLY A 65 6.41 18.30 19.07
C GLY A 65 7.57 18.27 18.08
N ASP A 66 7.89 17.09 17.52
CA ASP A 66 8.88 16.89 16.47
C ASP A 66 8.22 16.18 15.29
N PRO A 67 8.10 16.84 14.11
CA PRO A 67 7.39 16.30 12.96
C PRO A 67 8.04 15.04 12.39
N THR A 68 9.28 14.71 12.77
CA THR A 68 10.05 13.55 12.26
C THR A 68 9.95 12.33 13.17
N THR A 69 9.38 12.47 14.36
CA THR A 69 9.23 11.36 15.32
C THR A 69 8.19 10.37 14.82
N ILE A 70 8.64 9.16 14.54
CA ILE A 70 7.78 8.04 14.16
C ILE A 70 7.33 7.35 15.44
N THR A 71 6.05 7.49 15.78
CA THR A 71 5.45 6.85 16.94
C THR A 71 4.87 5.51 16.53
N ILE A 72 5.18 4.46 17.28
CA ILE A 72 4.54 3.15 17.11
C ILE A 72 3.69 2.94 18.36
N ASP A 73 2.52 2.33 18.17
CA ASP A 73 1.45 2.17 19.18
C ASP A 73 1.96 1.96 20.63
N ARG A 74 1.23 2.53 21.61
CA ARG A 74 1.53 2.51 23.06
C ARG A 74 1.76 1.14 23.69
N TYR A 75 1.40 0.04 23.03
CA TYR A 75 1.62 -1.33 23.51
C TYR A 75 2.97 -1.94 23.07
N TYR A 76 3.86 -1.16 22.43
CA TYR A 76 5.07 -1.69 21.78
C TYR A 76 6.36 -1.50 22.57
N ASP A 77 6.91 -2.62 23.05
CA ASP A 77 8.35 -2.85 23.23
C ASP A 77 9.02 -3.36 21.94
N GLY A 78 8.25 -3.54 20.84
CA GLY A 78 8.69 -4.14 19.58
C GLY A 78 8.52 -5.66 19.49
N THR A 79 7.95 -6.33 20.50
CA THR A 79 7.88 -7.80 20.56
C THR A 79 7.05 -8.40 19.43
N ARG A 80 5.85 -7.89 19.16
CA ARG A 80 4.96 -8.47 18.13
C ARG A 80 5.51 -8.28 16.71
N ILE A 81 6.14 -7.14 16.40
CA ILE A 81 6.77 -6.95 15.07
C ILE A 81 8.01 -7.84 14.91
N ARG A 82 8.85 -7.98 15.93
CA ARG A 82 9.99 -8.91 15.90
C ARG A 82 9.51 -10.36 15.73
N LYS A 83 8.43 -10.74 16.40
CA LYS A 83 7.81 -12.07 16.26
C LYS A 83 7.29 -12.29 14.84
N LEU A 84 6.57 -11.33 14.28
CA LEU A 84 6.10 -11.38 12.90
C LEU A 84 7.27 -11.52 11.92
N LYS A 85 8.30 -10.67 12.06
CA LYS A 85 9.49 -10.71 11.20
C LYS A 85 10.18 -12.08 11.26
N GLN A 86 10.30 -12.67 12.45
CA GLN A 86 10.87 -14.00 12.63
C GLN A 86 10.06 -15.07 11.86
N LEU A 87 8.74 -15.10 12.05
CA LEU A 87 7.86 -16.08 11.41
C LEU A 87 7.80 -15.91 9.89
N ALA A 88 7.69 -14.66 9.42
CA ALA A 88 7.67 -14.31 8.00
C ALA A 88 8.97 -14.72 7.30
N SER A 89 10.12 -14.39 7.89
CA SER A 89 11.43 -14.72 7.32
C SER A 89 11.65 -16.23 7.20
N ALA A 90 11.16 -17.01 8.17
CA ALA A 90 11.20 -18.48 8.12
C ALA A 90 10.39 -19.09 6.98
N LYS A 91 9.50 -18.30 6.35
CA LYS A 91 8.70 -18.67 5.17
C LYS A 91 9.15 -17.95 3.90
N GLY A 92 10.23 -17.18 3.93
CA GLY A 92 10.68 -16.37 2.80
C GLY A 92 9.82 -15.12 2.54
N VAL A 93 8.91 -14.78 3.44
CA VAL A 93 8.03 -13.61 3.34
C VAL A 93 8.78 -12.35 3.80
N LYS A 94 8.72 -11.29 2.99
CA LYS A 94 9.32 -9.99 3.30
C LYS A 94 8.43 -9.19 4.24
N THR A 95 9.00 -8.44 5.17
CA THR A 95 8.25 -7.58 6.11
C THR A 95 8.76 -6.15 6.02
N LEU A 96 7.85 -5.20 5.77
CA LEU A 96 8.16 -3.77 5.67
C LEU A 96 7.47 -3.00 6.80
N MET A 97 8.08 -1.89 7.24
CA MET A 97 7.39 -0.93 8.10
C MET A 97 6.58 0.03 7.23
N SER A 98 5.27 0.09 7.44
CA SER A 98 4.42 1.09 6.81
C SER A 98 4.34 2.35 7.67
N LEU A 99 4.74 3.49 7.09
CA LEU A 99 4.82 4.79 7.74
C LEU A 99 3.68 5.68 7.25
N GLY A 100 2.86 6.16 8.17
CA GLY A 100 1.72 7.03 7.86
C GLY A 100 0.37 6.40 8.14
N GLY A 101 -0.41 6.19 7.08
CA GLY A 101 -1.82 5.85 7.07
C GLY A 101 -2.73 7.07 7.27
N TRP A 102 -4.04 6.86 7.14
CA TRP A 102 -5.09 7.89 7.20
C TRP A 102 -4.87 8.96 8.28
N THR A 103 -4.75 8.55 9.55
CA THR A 103 -4.57 9.48 10.68
C THR A 103 -3.12 9.74 11.07
N GLY A 104 -2.18 9.00 10.48
CA GLY A 104 -0.75 9.03 10.81
C GLY A 104 0.10 9.80 9.80
N SER A 105 -0.52 10.44 8.81
CA SER A 105 0.14 11.20 7.75
C SER A 105 0.39 12.69 8.07
N GLN A 106 0.20 13.11 9.33
CA GLN A 106 -0.06 14.51 9.68
C GLN A 106 1.07 15.47 9.32
N THR A 107 2.33 15.01 9.45
CA THR A 107 3.51 15.87 9.35
C THR A 107 4.35 15.63 8.10
N PHE A 108 3.93 14.76 7.17
CA PHE A 108 4.68 14.51 5.93
C PHE A 108 4.94 15.80 5.13
N SER A 109 3.94 16.65 4.93
CA SER A 109 4.10 17.95 4.23
C SER A 109 5.13 18.87 4.92
N THR A 110 5.18 18.84 6.25
CA THR A 110 6.18 19.58 7.04
C THR A 110 7.58 18.99 6.87
N ILE A 111 7.69 17.66 6.81
CA ILE A 111 8.98 16.98 6.62
C ILE A 111 9.53 17.28 5.22
N VAL A 112 8.75 17.08 4.17
CA VAL A 112 9.29 17.08 2.80
C VAL A 112 9.78 18.46 2.35
N ARG A 113 9.22 19.55 2.88
CA ARG A 113 9.62 20.92 2.51
C ARG A 113 10.98 21.35 3.04
N ASP A 114 11.53 20.67 4.05
CA ASP A 114 12.76 21.09 4.73
C ASP A 114 13.84 20.00 4.65
N ALA A 115 15.03 20.35 4.17
CA ALA A 115 16.11 19.39 3.96
C ALA A 115 16.64 18.76 5.26
N ALA A 116 16.67 19.51 6.37
CA ALA A 116 17.10 18.98 7.65
C ALA A 116 16.06 18.02 8.23
N LEU A 117 14.77 18.33 8.08
CA LEU A 117 13.69 17.44 8.50
C LEU A 117 13.64 16.17 7.65
N ARG A 118 13.80 16.26 6.32
CA ARG A 118 13.93 15.06 5.46
C ARG A 118 15.07 14.16 5.91
N LYS A 119 16.26 14.72 6.12
CA LYS A 119 17.43 13.96 6.60
C LYS A 119 17.15 13.27 7.95
N LYS A 120 16.53 13.98 8.89
CA LYS A 120 16.19 13.42 10.21
C LYS A 120 15.12 12.33 10.11
N PHE A 121 14.07 12.56 9.32
CA PHE A 121 13.05 11.54 9.04
C PHE A 121 13.65 10.28 8.42
N ILE A 122 14.51 10.41 7.41
CA ILE A 122 15.22 9.28 6.79
C ILE A 122 15.97 8.48 7.85
N ASN A 123 16.76 9.14 8.71
CA ASN A 123 17.50 8.45 9.77
C ASN A 123 16.59 7.69 10.75
N ASN A 124 15.44 8.27 11.11
CA ASN A 124 14.44 7.65 11.97
C ASN A 124 13.75 6.47 11.29
N ALA A 125 13.42 6.58 9.99
CA ALA A 125 12.81 5.51 9.22
C ALA A 125 13.77 4.32 9.02
N LEU A 126 15.07 4.59 8.84
CA LEU A 126 16.09 3.55 8.65
C LEU A 126 16.30 2.68 9.90
N VAL A 127 15.88 3.12 11.10
CA VAL A 127 15.91 2.29 12.32
C VAL A 127 15.23 0.94 12.08
N PHE A 128 14.09 0.92 11.41
CA PHE A 128 13.29 -0.31 11.25
C PHE A 128 13.98 -1.38 10.40
N VAL A 129 14.82 -1.00 9.45
CA VAL A 129 15.50 -1.93 8.54
C VAL A 129 16.89 -2.34 9.02
N ARG A 130 17.42 -1.71 10.07
CA ARG A 130 18.70 -2.07 10.70
C ARG A 130 18.54 -3.36 11.52
N LYS A 131 19.55 -4.23 11.47
CA LYS A 131 19.60 -5.51 12.21
C LYS A 131 19.60 -5.32 13.72
N ASN A 132 20.40 -4.36 14.17
CA ASN A 132 20.54 -3.85 15.53
C ASN A 132 21.02 -2.42 15.35
N THR A 133 20.56 -1.47 16.16
CA THR A 133 21.14 -0.11 16.16
C THR A 133 22.64 -0.24 16.36
N LYS A 134 23.43 0.55 15.63
CA LYS A 134 24.87 0.54 15.86
C LYS A 134 25.13 0.81 17.36
N PRO A 135 26.07 0.10 18.00
CA PRO A 135 26.40 0.29 19.41
C PRO A 135 26.74 1.74 19.79
N GLU A 136 27.06 2.58 18.81
CA GLU A 136 27.30 4.01 19.00
C GLU A 136 26.03 4.83 19.31
N TYR A 137 24.83 4.23 19.22
CA TYR A 137 23.55 4.94 19.37
C TYR A 137 22.63 4.41 20.49
N ASP A 138 22.75 3.16 20.95
CA ASP A 138 22.00 2.64 22.10
C ASP A 138 22.65 1.34 22.65
N GLU A 139 22.52 1.10 23.95
CA GLU A 139 22.87 -0.14 24.64
C GLU A 139 21.77 -1.22 24.53
N ASN A 140 20.57 -0.85 24.06
CA ASN A 140 19.45 -1.74 23.74
C ASN A 140 19.09 -1.62 22.24
N PRO A 141 19.26 -2.67 21.42
CA PRO A 141 19.01 -2.57 19.99
C PRO A 141 17.53 -2.30 19.68
N ASP A 142 17.24 -1.19 19.01
CA ASP A 142 15.91 -0.75 18.56
C ASP A 142 15.58 -1.13 17.09
N GLY A 143 16.55 -1.65 16.33
CA GLY A 143 16.38 -2.11 14.96
C GLY A 143 15.66 -3.46 14.86
N TRP A 144 14.87 -3.67 13.80
CA TRP A 144 14.00 -4.85 13.64
C TRP A 144 14.31 -5.71 12.41
N ASP A 145 15.42 -5.42 11.72
CA ASP A 145 15.89 -6.10 10.51
C ASP A 145 14.82 -6.23 9.40
N LEU A 146 13.90 -5.27 9.31
CA LEU A 146 12.87 -5.32 8.28
C LEU A 146 13.49 -5.27 6.88
N ASP A 147 12.75 -5.82 5.91
CA ASP A 147 13.18 -5.92 4.52
C ASP A 147 13.00 -4.61 3.75
N GLY A 148 12.27 -3.64 4.30
CA GLY A 148 12.06 -2.35 3.66
C GLY A 148 11.11 -1.41 4.40
N ILE A 149 10.77 -0.33 3.71
CA ILE A 149 9.89 0.74 4.17
C ILE A 149 8.76 0.92 3.15
N ASP A 150 7.54 1.06 3.64
CA ASP A 150 6.34 1.45 2.89
C ASP A 150 5.92 2.85 3.33
N ILE A 151 5.67 3.76 2.38
CA ILE A 151 5.18 5.10 2.68
C ILE A 151 3.69 5.16 2.36
N ASP A 152 2.87 5.27 3.39
CA ASP A 152 1.42 5.45 3.27
C ASP A 152 1.07 6.91 3.60
N TRP A 153 1.45 7.84 2.71
CA TRP A 153 1.10 9.25 2.86
C TRP A 153 -0.22 9.55 2.18
N GLU A 154 -1.23 9.86 3.00
CA GLU A 154 -2.58 10.21 2.54
C GLU A 154 -2.91 11.70 2.72
N TYR A 155 -2.79 12.59 1.72
CA TYR A 155 -2.15 12.42 0.42
C TYR A 155 -1.29 13.65 0.10
N PRO A 156 -0.19 13.52 -0.67
CA PRO A 156 0.60 14.66 -1.11
C PRO A 156 -0.25 15.67 -1.88
N GLY A 157 -0.29 16.93 -1.43
CA GLY A 157 -0.88 18.04 -2.18
C GLY A 157 -2.41 18.10 -2.16
N ARG A 158 -3.06 17.26 -1.35
CA ARG A 158 -4.52 17.14 -1.29
C ARG A 158 -5.01 16.99 0.14
N SER A 159 -6.18 17.56 0.42
CA SER A 159 -6.90 17.33 1.67
C SER A 159 -7.35 15.88 1.81
N ALA A 160 -7.06 15.30 2.98
CA ALA A 160 -7.48 13.96 3.39
C ALA A 160 -8.00 14.07 4.84
N ALA A 161 -7.44 13.29 5.77
CA ALA A 161 -7.74 13.43 7.18
C ALA A 161 -7.56 14.89 7.66
N ILE A 162 -8.45 15.35 8.54
CA ILE A 162 -8.55 16.77 8.92
C ILE A 162 -7.29 17.30 9.61
N CYS A 163 -6.50 16.40 10.18
CA CYS A 163 -5.30 16.72 10.94
C CYS A 163 -4.05 16.85 10.08
N ASN A 164 -4.15 16.62 8.76
CA ASN A 164 -2.98 16.64 7.89
C ASN A 164 -2.58 18.06 7.51
N VAL A 165 -1.28 18.34 7.61
CA VAL A 165 -0.68 19.50 6.95
C VAL A 165 -0.59 19.19 5.46
N VAL A 166 -1.04 20.13 4.62
CA VAL A 166 -1.09 19.98 3.16
C VAL A 166 -0.48 21.20 2.50
N ASP A 167 0.30 20.98 1.44
CA ASP A 167 0.85 22.04 0.58
C ASP A 167 0.84 21.61 -0.88
N LYS A 168 0.48 22.52 -1.79
CA LYS A 168 0.44 22.21 -3.23
C LYS A 168 1.79 21.75 -3.80
N ASN A 169 2.90 22.05 -3.13
CA ASN A 169 4.24 21.62 -3.55
C ASN A 169 4.65 20.25 -2.99
N ASP A 170 3.77 19.58 -2.24
CA ASP A 170 4.06 18.31 -1.56
C ASP A 170 4.60 17.25 -2.51
N SER A 171 3.98 17.02 -3.68
CA SER A 171 4.46 16.01 -4.63
C SER A 171 5.88 16.30 -5.13
N ALA A 172 6.20 17.56 -5.46
CA ALA A 172 7.53 17.95 -5.90
C ALA A 172 8.58 17.74 -4.78
N ASN A 173 8.22 18.09 -3.54
CA ASN A 173 9.06 17.87 -2.38
C ASN A 173 9.18 16.38 -2.01
N TYR A 174 8.13 15.60 -2.25
CA TYR A 174 8.11 14.16 -2.03
C TYR A 174 9.10 13.46 -2.95
N LEU A 175 9.20 13.86 -4.22
CA LEU A 175 10.21 13.34 -5.14
C LEU A 175 11.64 13.54 -4.62
N ILE A 176 11.91 14.68 -3.96
CA ILE A 176 13.21 14.95 -3.33
C ILE A 176 13.44 13.99 -2.16
N LEU A 177 12.44 13.81 -1.29
CA LEU A 177 12.51 12.83 -0.19
C LEU A 177 12.79 11.42 -0.72
N LEU A 178 12.10 10.98 -1.77
CA LEU A 178 12.28 9.63 -2.34
C LEU A 178 13.69 9.40 -2.87
N LYS A 179 14.26 10.40 -3.56
CA LYS A 179 15.64 10.35 -4.02
C LYS A 179 16.62 10.22 -2.85
N GLU A 180 16.44 11.03 -1.81
CA GLU A 180 17.30 11.03 -0.62
C GLU A 180 17.15 9.71 0.18
N LEU A 181 15.93 9.21 0.34
CA LEU A 181 15.64 7.97 1.06
C LEU A 181 16.22 6.74 0.35
N ARG A 182 16.03 6.62 -0.98
CA ARG A 182 16.62 5.54 -1.77
C ARG A 182 18.14 5.55 -1.67
N ALA A 183 18.76 6.72 -1.84
CA ALA A 183 20.21 6.87 -1.71
C ALA A 183 20.73 6.50 -0.32
N ALA A 184 20.00 6.84 0.75
CA ALA A 184 20.36 6.47 2.12
C ALA A 184 20.28 4.96 2.36
N LEU A 185 19.22 4.30 1.88
CA LEU A 185 19.09 2.84 1.95
C LEU A 185 20.23 2.14 1.19
N ASP A 186 20.54 2.57 -0.03
CA ASP A 186 21.61 1.97 -0.84
C ASP A 186 22.99 2.18 -0.23
N ALA A 187 23.23 3.35 0.37
CA ALA A 187 24.49 3.66 1.03
C ALA A 187 24.69 2.86 2.33
N GLU A 188 23.63 2.66 3.12
CA GLU A 188 23.73 1.92 4.37
C GLU A 188 23.72 0.40 4.16
N PHE A 189 23.08 -0.08 3.10
CA PHE A 189 22.94 -1.49 2.76
C PHE A 189 23.50 -1.81 1.35
N PRO A 190 24.80 -1.60 1.07
CA PRO A 190 25.36 -1.72 -0.28
C PRO A 190 25.32 -3.14 -0.87
N ASN A 191 25.10 -4.16 -0.03
CA ASN A 191 25.03 -5.57 -0.43
C ASN A 191 23.62 -6.18 -0.24
N GLU A 192 22.65 -5.39 0.21
CA GLU A 192 21.28 -5.84 0.47
C GLU A 192 20.29 -4.82 -0.09
N HIS A 193 19.47 -5.21 -1.07
CA HIS A 193 18.41 -4.34 -1.56
C HIS A 193 17.26 -4.26 -0.55
N LYS A 194 17.19 -3.17 0.21
CA LYS A 194 16.04 -2.85 1.06
C LYS A 194 14.90 -2.26 0.22
N LEU A 195 13.70 -2.80 0.36
CA LEU A 195 12.53 -2.40 -0.41
C LEU A 195 12.06 -0.99 -0.04
N LEU A 196 11.61 -0.23 -1.03
CA LEU A 196 10.88 1.02 -0.87
C LEU A 196 9.57 0.95 -1.66
N THR A 197 8.45 1.02 -0.95
CA THR A 197 7.10 0.93 -1.53
C THR A 197 6.23 2.08 -1.02
N ALA A 198 5.03 2.23 -1.58
CA ALA A 198 4.05 3.17 -1.07
C ALA A 198 2.62 2.70 -1.29
N ALA A 199 1.71 3.04 -0.38
CA ALA A 199 0.29 2.99 -0.63
C ALA A 199 -0.17 4.30 -1.28
N VAL A 200 -0.98 4.20 -2.33
CA VAL A 200 -1.42 5.35 -3.14
C VAL A 200 -2.89 5.26 -3.49
N ARG A 201 -3.53 6.41 -3.72
CA ARG A 201 -4.93 6.49 -4.15
C ARG A 201 -5.14 5.98 -5.58
N VAL A 202 -6.41 5.89 -5.98
CA VAL A 202 -6.89 5.48 -7.32
C VAL A 202 -6.50 6.40 -8.49
N GLN A 203 -5.68 7.42 -8.26
CA GLN A 203 -5.15 8.30 -9.30
C GLN A 203 -3.70 8.65 -9.00
N PRO A 204 -2.92 9.05 -10.02
CA PRO A 204 -1.54 9.54 -9.86
C PRO A 204 -1.41 10.70 -8.87
N PHE A 205 -0.18 10.94 -8.43
CA PHE A 205 0.16 12.09 -7.59
C PHE A 205 -0.31 13.41 -8.20
N ASP A 206 -0.79 14.32 -7.35
CA ASP A 206 -1.30 15.61 -7.80
C ASP A 206 -0.16 16.59 -8.07
N GLY A 207 -0.31 17.41 -9.11
CA GLY A 207 0.57 18.53 -9.41
C GLY A 207 0.26 19.76 -8.56
N VAL A 208 1.05 20.82 -8.74
CA VAL A 208 0.85 22.10 -8.04
C VAL A 208 -0.48 22.80 -8.38
N ASP A 209 -1.17 22.35 -9.43
CA ASP A 209 -2.49 22.80 -9.86
C ASP A 209 -3.63 21.99 -9.22
N GLY A 210 -3.32 21.02 -8.35
CA GLY A 210 -4.28 20.18 -7.65
C GLY A 210 -4.89 19.07 -8.51
N LYS A 211 -4.32 18.79 -9.69
CA LYS A 211 -4.79 17.75 -10.62
C LYS A 211 -3.81 16.58 -10.68
N PRO A 212 -4.28 15.35 -10.95
CA PRO A 212 -3.37 14.23 -11.19
C PRO A 212 -2.38 14.55 -12.31
N MET A 213 -1.10 14.28 -12.06
CA MET A 213 -0.04 14.51 -13.05
C MET A 213 -0.16 13.52 -14.22
N ALA A 214 0.06 14.02 -15.44
CA ALA A 214 0.08 13.21 -16.65
C ALA A 214 1.37 12.38 -16.84
N ASP A 215 2.40 12.61 -16.02
CA ASP A 215 3.65 11.86 -16.05
C ASP A 215 4.24 11.80 -14.63
N VAL A 216 4.31 10.59 -14.08
CA VAL A 216 4.91 10.28 -12.78
C VAL A 216 6.09 9.31 -12.91
N SER A 217 6.64 9.13 -14.13
CA SER A 217 7.76 8.22 -14.38
C SER A 217 9.01 8.56 -13.55
N ALA A 218 9.20 9.84 -13.21
CA ALA A 218 10.28 10.29 -12.35
C ALA A 218 10.23 9.69 -10.93
N TYR A 219 9.05 9.30 -10.44
CA TYR A 219 8.85 8.68 -9.12
C TYR A 219 9.10 7.17 -9.16
N ALA A 220 8.67 6.50 -10.24
CA ALA A 220 8.68 5.04 -10.39
C ALA A 220 10.09 4.40 -10.30
N GLN A 221 11.15 5.18 -10.53
CA GLN A 221 12.53 4.70 -10.40
C GLN A 221 12.94 4.45 -8.94
N TYR A 222 12.33 5.13 -7.97
CA TYR A 222 12.71 5.04 -6.56
C TYR A 222 11.95 3.96 -5.79
N PHE A 223 10.77 3.58 -6.28
CA PHE A 223 9.95 2.54 -5.69
C PHE A 223 10.20 1.18 -6.34
N ASP A 224 10.14 0.12 -5.55
CA ASP A 224 10.04 -1.25 -6.06
C ASP A 224 8.67 -1.48 -6.70
N TYR A 225 7.60 -1.08 -6.00
CA TYR A 225 6.23 -1.02 -6.49
C TYR A 225 5.38 -0.10 -5.61
N ILE A 226 4.18 0.24 -6.10
CA ILE A 226 3.13 0.92 -5.33
C ILE A 226 1.93 0.00 -5.14
N ASN A 227 1.25 0.16 -4.02
CA ASN A 227 0.00 -0.50 -3.67
C ASN A 227 -1.16 0.49 -3.88
N VAL A 228 -1.93 0.31 -4.95
CA VAL A 228 -3.07 1.18 -5.26
C VAL A 228 -4.27 0.78 -4.39
N MET A 229 -4.74 1.69 -3.55
CA MET A 229 -5.92 1.52 -2.70
C MET A 229 -7.21 1.64 -3.54
N ALA A 230 -7.50 0.61 -4.35
CA ALA A 230 -8.68 0.52 -5.22
C ALA A 230 -9.96 0.11 -4.46
N TYR A 231 -10.15 0.73 -3.29
CA TYR A 231 -11.25 0.54 -2.35
C TYR A 231 -11.48 1.87 -1.61
N ASP A 232 -12.44 1.91 -0.69
CA ASP A 232 -12.92 3.16 -0.08
C ASP A 232 -13.38 4.19 -1.13
N ILE A 233 -13.97 3.68 -2.20
CA ILE A 233 -14.49 4.52 -3.27
C ILE A 233 -15.85 5.09 -2.86
N MET A 234 -16.78 4.24 -2.44
CA MET A 234 -18.08 4.68 -1.92
C MET A 234 -18.31 4.26 -0.48
N GLY A 235 -18.96 5.13 0.28
CA GLY A 235 -19.21 4.95 1.70
C GLY A 235 -20.23 5.93 2.26
N SER A 236 -20.17 6.18 3.57
CA SER A 236 -21.08 7.08 4.28
C SER A 236 -21.04 8.53 3.75
N TRP A 237 -19.90 8.91 3.18
CA TRP A 237 -19.65 10.21 2.55
C TRP A 237 -20.24 10.35 1.14
N SER A 238 -20.56 9.25 0.46
CA SER A 238 -21.08 9.29 -0.92
C SER A 238 -22.51 9.82 -0.94
N ALA A 239 -22.95 10.36 -2.08
CA ALA A 239 -24.31 10.87 -2.24
C ALA A 239 -25.38 9.76 -2.26
N THR A 240 -24.99 8.56 -2.71
CA THR A 240 -25.84 7.39 -2.91
C THR A 240 -25.24 6.17 -2.22
N THR A 241 -26.01 5.09 -2.12
CA THR A 241 -25.44 3.76 -1.89
C THR A 241 -24.53 3.37 -3.05
N GLY A 242 -23.59 2.46 -2.80
CA GLY A 242 -22.72 1.95 -3.85
C GLY A 242 -21.66 1.00 -3.32
N PRO A 243 -20.85 0.41 -4.21
CA PRO A 243 -19.82 -0.56 -3.83
C PRO A 243 -18.61 0.14 -3.21
N ASN A 244 -18.01 -0.47 -2.18
CA ASN A 244 -16.75 -0.01 -1.59
C ASN A 244 -15.59 -0.05 -2.61
N ALA A 245 -15.54 -1.10 -3.42
CA ALA A 245 -14.45 -1.38 -4.37
C ALA A 245 -15.02 -1.79 -5.76
N PRO A 246 -15.65 -0.87 -6.51
CA PRO A 246 -16.16 -1.15 -7.85
C PRO A 246 -15.03 -1.58 -8.80
N PHE A 247 -15.28 -2.64 -9.58
CA PHE A 247 -14.38 -3.00 -10.68
C PHE A 247 -14.42 -1.96 -11.81
N ASP A 248 -15.63 -1.49 -12.14
CA ASP A 248 -15.95 -0.38 -13.03
C ASP A 248 -16.93 0.57 -12.33
N TYR A 249 -16.87 1.87 -12.64
CA TYR A 249 -17.82 2.86 -12.12
C TYR A 249 -19.01 3.06 -13.07
N ASP A 250 -20.13 3.56 -12.53
CA ASP A 250 -21.33 3.90 -13.31
C ASP A 250 -21.91 5.25 -12.83
N THR A 251 -21.39 6.36 -13.38
CA THR A 251 -21.84 7.71 -13.03
C THR A 251 -23.26 7.99 -13.51
N ALA A 252 -23.73 7.30 -14.56
CA ALA A 252 -25.09 7.45 -15.07
C ALA A 252 -26.14 6.94 -14.07
N LYS A 253 -25.76 6.01 -13.19
CA LYS A 253 -26.59 5.54 -12.08
C LYS A 253 -26.29 6.23 -10.74
N GLY A 254 -25.36 7.18 -10.71
CA GLY A 254 -25.02 7.93 -9.51
C GLY A 254 -23.87 7.34 -8.69
N GLY A 255 -23.02 6.51 -9.29
CA GLY A 255 -21.74 6.09 -8.71
C GLY A 255 -20.66 7.16 -8.82
N ASP A 256 -19.72 7.15 -7.86
CA ASP A 256 -18.52 8.00 -7.93
C ASP A 256 -17.63 7.57 -9.10
N ALA A 257 -16.94 8.52 -9.74
CA ALA A 257 -16.17 8.30 -10.97
C ALA A 257 -14.80 7.62 -10.74
N TYR A 258 -14.75 6.64 -9.82
CA TYR A 258 -13.54 5.92 -9.46
C TYR A 258 -13.79 4.41 -9.45
N SER A 259 -12.81 3.64 -9.87
CA SER A 259 -12.90 2.17 -9.90
C SER A 259 -11.53 1.54 -10.01
N PHE A 260 -11.48 0.22 -9.80
CA PHE A 260 -10.28 -0.56 -10.05
C PHE A 260 -9.72 -0.36 -11.47
N ARG A 261 -10.56 -0.48 -12.50
CA ARG A 261 -10.12 -0.34 -13.90
C ARG A 261 -9.68 1.07 -14.25
N GLN A 262 -10.38 2.08 -13.74
CA GLN A 262 -9.97 3.48 -13.91
C GLN A 262 -8.61 3.72 -13.25
N ALA A 263 -8.38 3.22 -12.04
CA ALA A 263 -7.10 3.40 -11.36
C ALA A 263 -5.93 2.78 -12.15
N VAL A 264 -6.10 1.57 -12.68
CA VAL A 264 -5.11 0.95 -13.57
C VAL A 264 -4.81 1.85 -14.76
N ASN A 265 -5.84 2.31 -15.46
CA ASN A 265 -5.68 3.14 -16.65
C ASN A 265 -5.00 4.49 -16.35
N ASP A 266 -5.36 5.14 -15.25
CA ASP A 266 -4.80 6.45 -14.89
C ASP A 266 -3.32 6.34 -14.50
N TRP A 267 -2.93 5.34 -13.71
CA TRP A 267 -1.52 5.11 -13.35
C TRP A 267 -0.66 4.72 -14.56
N LEU A 268 -1.16 3.81 -15.42
CA LEU A 268 -0.45 3.45 -16.65
C LEU A 268 -0.37 4.63 -17.63
N GLY A 269 -1.45 5.39 -17.76
CA GLY A 269 -1.52 6.60 -18.59
C GLY A 269 -0.55 7.69 -18.11
N ALA A 270 -0.30 7.77 -16.81
CA ALA A 270 0.72 8.62 -16.20
C ALA A 270 2.14 8.02 -16.26
N LYS A 271 2.36 7.02 -17.12
CA LYS A 271 3.64 6.34 -17.38
C LYS A 271 4.21 5.57 -16.19
N TRP A 272 3.36 5.11 -15.28
CA TRP A 272 3.80 4.16 -14.26
C TRP A 272 4.04 2.76 -14.89
N PRO A 273 5.16 2.08 -14.58
CA PRO A 273 5.41 0.74 -15.12
C PRO A 273 4.41 -0.28 -14.58
N ALA A 274 3.78 -1.06 -15.48
CA ALA A 274 2.78 -2.06 -15.10
C ALA A 274 3.32 -3.13 -14.12
N ASN A 275 4.59 -3.52 -14.27
CA ASN A 275 5.26 -4.47 -13.38
C ASN A 275 5.61 -3.90 -11.99
N LYS A 276 5.33 -2.62 -11.74
CA LYS A 276 5.49 -1.95 -10.44
C LYS A 276 4.14 -1.49 -9.85
N LEU A 277 3.03 -2.00 -10.37
CA LEU A 277 1.68 -1.60 -9.97
C LEU A 277 0.97 -2.79 -9.30
N VAL A 278 0.80 -2.71 -7.98
CA VAL A 278 0.06 -3.71 -7.19
C VAL A 278 -1.32 -3.16 -6.90
N MET A 279 -2.36 -3.89 -7.31
CA MET A 279 -3.74 -3.44 -7.11
C MET A 279 -4.30 -3.98 -5.81
N GLY A 280 -4.75 -3.09 -4.94
CA GLY A 280 -5.30 -3.41 -3.64
C GLY A 280 -6.73 -3.97 -3.71
N MET A 281 -7.05 -4.83 -2.75
CA MET A 281 -8.38 -5.40 -2.55
C MET A 281 -8.78 -5.25 -1.08
N ALA A 282 -9.99 -4.73 -0.83
CA ALA A 282 -10.50 -4.61 0.53
C ALA A 282 -11.05 -5.95 1.04
N PHE A 283 -10.58 -6.38 2.21
CA PHE A 283 -11.15 -7.51 2.96
C PHE A 283 -12.18 -7.03 3.99
N TYR A 284 -12.90 -5.96 3.66
CA TYR A 284 -13.96 -5.36 4.47
C TYR A 284 -15.01 -4.70 3.55
N GLY A 285 -16.19 -4.46 4.11
CA GLY A 285 -17.28 -3.72 3.46
C GLY A 285 -17.52 -2.36 4.12
N ARG A 286 -18.40 -1.56 3.50
CA ARG A 286 -18.94 -0.33 4.09
C ARG A 286 -20.47 -0.43 4.12
N SER A 287 -21.06 -0.02 5.23
CA SER A 287 -22.48 -0.23 5.50
C SER A 287 -23.27 1.05 5.31
N LEU A 288 -24.40 0.96 4.61
CA LEU A 288 -25.33 2.06 4.34
C LEU A 288 -26.75 1.53 4.38
N THR A 289 -27.70 2.35 4.82
CA THR A 289 -29.13 2.02 4.77
C THR A 289 -29.75 2.74 3.56
N ALA A 290 -30.28 1.98 2.60
CA ALA A 290 -31.05 2.56 1.50
C ALA A 290 -32.42 3.05 2.01
N THR A 291 -32.93 4.16 1.48
CA THR A 291 -34.27 4.70 1.81
C THR A 291 -35.38 4.15 0.92
N VAL A 292 -35.05 3.17 0.08
CA VAL A 292 -35.95 2.53 -0.88
C VAL A 292 -35.82 1.01 -0.79
N ASP A 293 -36.84 0.28 -1.25
CA ASP A 293 -36.74 -1.17 -1.42
C ASP A 293 -35.83 -1.50 -2.61
N MET A 294 -34.60 -1.91 -2.32
CA MET A 294 -33.60 -2.28 -3.33
C MET A 294 -34.01 -3.49 -4.17
N ASN A 295 -34.95 -4.33 -3.71
CA ASN A 295 -35.45 -5.46 -4.49
C ASN A 295 -36.35 -5.03 -5.66
N SER A 296 -36.85 -3.79 -5.64
CA SER A 296 -37.61 -3.22 -6.77
C SER A 296 -36.75 -2.98 -8.01
N SER A 297 -35.41 -2.95 -7.86
CA SER A 297 -34.45 -2.75 -8.96
C SER A 297 -33.13 -3.49 -8.68
N PRO A 298 -33.13 -4.83 -8.75
CA PRO A 298 -32.02 -5.67 -8.28
C PRO A 298 -30.69 -5.50 -9.05
N GLY A 299 -30.71 -4.84 -10.22
CA GLY A 299 -29.51 -4.51 -11.00
C GLY A 299 -28.92 -3.12 -10.70
N ASN A 300 -29.50 -2.36 -9.78
CA ASN A 300 -29.03 -1.04 -9.41
C ASN A 300 -28.62 -1.01 -7.93
N MET A 301 -27.33 -0.83 -7.68
CA MET A 301 -26.77 -0.67 -6.32
C MET A 301 -26.70 0.78 -5.86
N TYR A 302 -27.13 1.72 -6.70
CA TYR A 302 -27.09 3.16 -6.46
C TYR A 302 -28.49 3.68 -6.15
N ALA A 303 -28.71 4.05 -4.89
CA ALA A 303 -29.98 4.55 -4.39
C ALA A 303 -29.77 5.66 -3.35
N ALA A 304 -30.84 6.40 -3.06
CA ALA A 304 -30.84 7.31 -1.93
C ALA A 304 -30.59 6.53 -0.62
N LYS A 305 -29.85 7.15 0.29
CA LYS A 305 -29.43 6.55 1.56
C LYS A 305 -29.82 7.39 2.75
N ASP A 306 -29.91 6.74 3.90
CA ASP A 306 -30.01 7.41 5.19
C ASP A 306 -28.73 8.20 5.49
N SER A 307 -28.87 9.26 6.28
CA SER A 307 -27.76 10.03 6.84
C SER A 307 -27.03 9.30 7.97
N VAL A 308 -27.71 8.39 8.66
CA VAL A 308 -27.14 7.57 9.73
C VAL A 308 -26.42 6.38 9.12
N THR A 309 -25.16 6.21 9.48
CA THR A 309 -24.37 5.06 9.03
C THR A 309 -24.66 3.88 9.94
N PRO A 310 -25.27 2.78 9.46
CA PRO A 310 -25.49 1.63 10.31
C PRO A 310 -24.15 1.00 10.71
N LYS A 311 -24.10 0.45 11.91
CA LYS A 311 -22.98 -0.39 12.35
C LYS A 311 -22.85 -1.59 11.39
N GLY A 312 -21.64 -1.88 10.92
CA GLY A 312 -21.35 -3.04 10.09
C GLY A 312 -21.26 -4.32 10.93
N ASP A 313 -20.09 -4.59 11.50
CA ASP A 313 -19.86 -5.80 12.29
C ASP A 313 -19.63 -5.51 13.79
N SER A 314 -19.25 -6.54 14.55
CA SER A 314 -19.00 -6.42 15.99
C SER A 314 -17.69 -5.71 16.36
N TYR A 315 -16.79 -5.49 15.39
CA TYR A 315 -15.52 -4.80 15.57
C TYR A 315 -15.63 -3.30 15.29
N ASP A 316 -16.67 -2.87 14.57
CA ASP A 316 -16.99 -1.45 14.43
C ASP A 316 -17.25 -0.80 15.79
N ALA A 317 -16.55 0.31 16.05
CA ALA A 317 -16.65 1.06 17.29
C ALA A 317 -16.56 2.57 17.04
N ASN A 318 -17.31 3.36 17.82
CA ASN A 318 -17.28 4.83 17.82
C ASN A 318 -16.08 5.36 18.63
N GLU A 319 -14.91 4.74 18.50
CA GLU A 319 -13.72 5.12 19.25
C GLU A 319 -13.01 6.29 18.55
N PRO A 320 -12.83 7.45 19.23
CA PRO A 320 -12.04 8.54 18.66
C PRO A 320 -10.60 8.07 18.47
N ASN A 321 -10.07 8.24 17.25
CA ASN A 321 -8.68 7.91 16.99
C ASN A 321 -7.76 8.81 17.84
N SER A 322 -6.85 8.20 18.58
CA SER A 322 -5.97 8.90 19.54
C SER A 322 -5.03 9.90 18.88
N PHE A 323 -4.84 9.84 17.56
CA PHE A 323 -3.96 10.72 16.79
C PHE A 323 -4.72 11.84 16.08
N CYS A 324 -5.92 11.58 15.58
CA CYS A 324 -6.76 12.56 14.91
C CYS A 324 -8.22 12.37 15.30
N ASN A 325 -8.93 13.45 15.68
CA ASN A 325 -10.34 13.37 16.06
C ASN A 325 -11.24 13.27 14.82
N GLU A 326 -11.16 12.13 14.16
CA GLU A 326 -11.87 11.80 12.94
C GLU A 326 -12.31 10.33 13.00
N GLY A 327 -13.52 10.04 12.51
CA GLY A 327 -14.11 8.71 12.57
C GLY A 327 -15.58 8.73 12.14
N THR A 328 -16.07 7.57 11.71
CA THR A 328 -17.49 7.39 11.43
C THR A 328 -18.23 7.18 12.75
N PHE A 329 -19.28 7.96 12.99
CA PHE A 329 -20.21 7.71 14.08
C PHE A 329 -21.35 6.84 13.54
N TYR A 330 -21.47 5.64 14.09
CA TYR A 330 -22.56 4.70 13.86
C TYR A 330 -23.73 4.97 14.81
#